data_AF-A0A935RZ79-F1
#
_entry.id   AF-A0A935RZ79-F1
#
_cell.length_a   1.000
_cell.length_b   1.000
_cell.length_c   1.000
_cell.angle_alpha   90.00
_cell.angle_beta   90.00
_cell.angle_gamma   90.00
#
_symmetry.space_group_name_H-M   'P 1'
#
loop_
_entity.id
_entity.type
_entity.pdbx_description
1 polymer ?
#
loop_
_entity_poly.entity_id
_entity_poly.type
_entity_poly.pdbx_seq_one_letter_code
_entity_poly.pdbx_strand_id
1 'polypeptide(L)'
;MDYPDNGITEINQNNKKVIQSKYNSYVASFGGSIIQSGLLATLMIFEANKEKRKIIETLVNLYNETVDDDKLTKSDDFFYKTLESKEESQVKLIRNSLIDMAVSLKLAMRCYEQVDNSNS
;
A
#
# COMPACT_ATOMS: atom_id res chain seq x y z
N MET A 1 8.62 -11.42 -20.09
CA MET A 1 8.13 -10.14 -19.55
C MET A 1 8.46 -10.17 -18.07
N ASP A 2 9.55 -9.50 -17.69
CA ASP A 2 9.99 -9.45 -16.30
C ASP A 2 9.12 -8.39 -15.60
N TYR A 3 8.42 -8.79 -14.55
CA TYR A 3 7.54 -7.87 -13.83
C TYR A 3 8.34 -7.24 -12.70
N PRO A 4 8.28 -5.91 -12.51
CA PRO A 4 9.02 -5.24 -11.45
C PRO A 4 8.69 -5.85 -10.08
N ASP A 5 9.72 -6.00 -9.24
CA ASP A 5 9.56 -6.37 -7.84
C ASP A 5 8.76 -5.27 -7.13
N ASN A 6 7.51 -5.59 -6.79
CA ASN A 6 6.59 -4.68 -6.11
C ASN A 6 6.69 -4.80 -4.58
N GLY A 7 7.65 -5.58 -4.07
CA GLY A 7 7.97 -5.72 -2.65
C GLY A 7 7.02 -6.62 -1.84
N ILE A 8 5.95 -7.12 -2.46
CA ILE A 8 4.90 -7.95 -1.81
C ILE A 8 4.70 -9.35 -2.45
N THR A 9 5.24 -9.58 -3.66
CA THR A 9 5.23 -10.91 -4.31
C THR A 9 6.58 -11.59 -4.21
N GLU A 10 6.59 -12.89 -4.00
CA GLU A 10 7.79 -13.73 -3.91
C GLU A 10 7.67 -14.93 -4.86
N ILE A 11 8.80 -15.56 -5.22
CA ILE A 11 8.81 -16.80 -6.01
C ILE A 11 8.99 -17.99 -5.06
N ASN A 12 8.05 -18.94 -5.08
CA ASN A 12 8.16 -20.15 -4.28
C ASN A 12 9.09 -21.21 -4.92
N GLN A 13 9.32 -22.32 -4.22
CA GLN A 13 10.15 -23.44 -4.69
C GLN A 13 9.68 -24.06 -6.02
N ASN A 14 8.41 -23.86 -6.38
CA ASN A 14 7.80 -24.34 -7.63
C ASN A 14 7.82 -23.27 -8.74
N ASN A 15 8.63 -22.22 -8.59
CA ASN A 15 8.73 -21.10 -9.52
C ASN A 15 7.41 -20.34 -9.77
N LYS A 16 6.49 -20.36 -8.78
CA LYS A 16 5.22 -19.63 -8.83
C LYS A 16 5.30 -18.37 -7.99
N LYS A 17 4.61 -17.31 -8.44
CA LYS A 17 4.41 -16.09 -7.66
C LYS A 17 3.44 -16.36 -6.51
N VAL A 18 3.90 -16.12 -5.29
CA VAL A 18 3.12 -16.22 -4.05
C VAL A 18 3.13 -14.88 -3.32
N ILE A 19 2.18 -14.70 -2.43
CA ILE A 19 2.08 -13.51 -1.57
C ILE A 19 2.05 -13.96 -0.11
N GLN A 20 2.82 -13.31 0.75
CA GLN A 20 2.72 -13.59 2.19
C GLN A 20 1.34 -13.17 2.71
N SER A 21 0.64 -14.06 3.40
CA SER A 21 -0.71 -13.85 3.91
C SER A 21 -0.84 -12.60 4.79
N LYS A 22 0.22 -12.23 5.52
CA LYS A 22 0.28 -11.02 6.35
C LYS A 22 -0.06 -9.74 5.58
N TYR A 23 0.31 -9.65 4.31
CA TYR A 23 0.02 -8.46 3.50
C TYR A 23 -1.48 -8.28 3.24
N ASN A 24 -2.25 -9.38 3.17
CA ASN A 24 -3.71 -9.33 3.03
C ASN A 24 -4.34 -8.71 4.28
N SER A 25 -3.84 -9.07 5.46
CA SER A 25 -4.22 -8.45 6.74
C SER A 25 -3.80 -6.99 6.82
N TYR A 26 -2.59 -6.65 6.36
CA TYR A 26 -2.09 -5.27 6.38
C TYR A 26 -2.91 -4.35 5.48
N VAL A 27 -3.19 -4.74 4.22
CA VAL A 27 -4.08 -3.99 3.32
C VAL A 27 -5.49 -3.83 3.91
N ALA A 28 -6.05 -4.90 4.49
CA ALA A 28 -7.36 -4.82 5.13
C ALA A 28 -7.37 -3.81 6.28
N SER A 29 -6.33 -3.83 7.13
CA SER A 29 -6.18 -2.89 8.23
C SER A 29 -5.92 -1.45 7.76
N PHE A 30 -5.25 -1.27 6.62
CA PHE A 30 -4.96 0.06 6.06
C PHE A 30 -6.25 0.80 5.70
N GLY A 31 -7.13 0.16 4.92
CA GLY A 31 -8.41 0.76 4.54
C GLY A 31 -9.29 1.07 5.76
N GLY A 32 -9.32 0.16 6.74
CA GLY A 32 -10.04 0.39 8.00
C GLY A 32 -9.49 1.56 8.81
N SER A 33 -8.17 1.69 8.90
CA SER A 33 -7.51 2.80 9.60
C SER A 33 -7.82 4.15 8.94
N ILE A 34 -7.78 4.26 7.61
CA ILE A 34 -8.12 5.52 6.92
C ILE A 34 -9.56 5.97 7.25
N ILE A 35 -10.49 5.02 7.38
CA ILE A 35 -11.88 5.32 7.71
C ILE A 35 -12.00 5.81 9.16
N GLN A 36 -11.27 5.20 10.10
CA GLN A 36 -11.40 5.48 11.54
C GLN A 36 -10.56 6.69 12.01
N SER A 37 -9.29 6.75 11.61
CA SER A 37 -8.32 7.72 12.10
C SER A 37 -7.89 8.75 11.06
N GLY A 38 -8.33 8.60 9.81
CA GLY A 38 -7.95 9.48 8.70
C GLY A 38 -6.63 9.10 8.03
N LEU A 39 -6.35 9.74 6.90
CA LEU A 39 -5.21 9.41 6.05
C LEU A 39 -3.86 9.70 6.73
N LEU A 40 -3.71 10.91 7.29
CA LEU A 40 -2.44 11.36 7.89
C LEU A 40 -1.97 10.44 9.02
N ALA A 41 -2.85 10.17 9.98
CA ALA A 41 -2.55 9.29 11.11
C ALA A 41 -2.25 7.85 10.63
N THR A 42 -2.98 7.37 9.62
CA THR A 42 -2.75 6.03 9.06
C THR A 42 -1.36 5.93 8.44
N LEU A 43 -0.94 6.93 7.63
CA LEU A 43 0.38 6.94 7.02
C LEU A 43 1.48 6.95 8.09
N MET A 44 1.39 7.81 9.12
CA MET A 44 2.36 7.84 10.21
C MET A 44 2.53 6.48 10.90
N ILE A 45 1.42 5.81 11.23
CA ILE A 45 1.42 4.51 11.92
C ILE A 45 2.02 3.41 11.03
N PHE A 46 1.64 3.37 9.76
CA PHE A 46 2.09 2.33 8.85
C PHE A 46 3.54 2.55 8.41
N GLU A 47 3.97 3.80 8.20
CA GLU A 47 5.35 4.11 7.87
C GLU A 47 6.31 3.81 9.02
N ALA A 48 5.87 3.87 10.27
CA ALA A 48 6.69 3.48 11.43
C ALA A 48 7.01 1.97 11.49
N ASN A 49 6.24 1.12 10.79
CA ASN A 49 6.46 -0.32 10.73
C ASN A 49 7.02 -0.72 9.34
N LYS A 50 8.22 -1.29 9.29
CA LYS A 50 8.90 -1.64 8.02
C LYS A 50 8.09 -2.57 7.11
N GLU A 51 7.34 -3.51 7.67
CA GLU A 51 6.56 -4.44 6.86
C GLU A 51 5.27 -3.80 6.33
N LYS A 52 4.62 -2.98 7.14
CA LYS A 52 3.43 -2.22 6.74
C LYS A 52 3.76 -1.09 5.76
N ARG A 53 4.96 -0.52 5.85
CA ARG A 53 5.46 0.49 4.91
C ARG A 53 5.43 -0.01 3.47
N LYS A 54 5.70 -1.30 3.23
CA LYS A 54 5.58 -1.91 1.90
C LYS A 54 4.20 -1.74 1.28
N ILE A 55 3.12 -1.85 2.08
CA ILE A 55 1.76 -1.62 1.59
C ILE A 55 1.57 -0.16 1.16
N ILE A 56 2.09 0.80 1.93
CA ILE A 56 2.04 2.22 1.53
C ILE A 56 2.81 2.43 0.24
N GLU A 57 4.03 1.92 0.14
CA GLU A 57 4.86 2.06 -1.05
C GLU A 57 4.17 1.48 -2.29
N THR A 58 3.59 0.27 -2.19
CA THR A 58 2.80 -0.31 -3.28
C THR A 58 1.61 0.57 -3.67
N LEU A 59 0.83 1.06 -2.69
CA LEU A 59 -0.36 1.87 -2.96
C LEU A 59 -0.02 3.25 -3.52
N VAL A 60 1.04 3.89 -3.02
CA VAL A 60 1.51 5.19 -3.52
C VAL A 60 2.11 5.06 -4.92
N ASN A 61 2.86 3.99 -5.19
CA ASN A 61 3.36 3.73 -6.53
C ASN A 61 2.20 3.54 -7.52
N LEU A 62 1.20 2.73 -7.15
CA LEU A 62 -0.02 2.55 -7.95
C LEU A 62 -0.77 3.88 -8.14
N TYR A 63 -0.85 4.71 -7.10
CA TYR A 63 -1.42 6.04 -7.20
C TYR A 63 -0.67 6.91 -8.21
N ASN A 64 0.66 7.00 -8.09
CA ASN A 64 1.51 7.81 -8.96
C ASN A 64 1.58 7.31 -10.42
N GLU A 65 1.26 6.04 -10.66
CA GLU A 65 1.11 5.46 -12.00
C GLU A 65 -0.26 5.73 -12.63
N THR A 66 -1.28 6.02 -11.81
CA THR A 66 -2.66 6.24 -12.25
C THR A 66 -3.05 7.70 -12.35
N VAL A 67 -2.32 8.60 -11.68
CA VAL A 67 -2.54 10.05 -11.76
C VAL A 67 -1.34 10.74 -12.42
N ASP A 68 -1.63 11.62 -13.38
CA ASP A 68 -0.61 12.42 -14.06
C ASP A 68 -0.15 13.60 -13.20
N ASP A 69 -1.10 14.28 -12.57
CA ASP A 69 -0.90 15.39 -11.64
C ASP A 69 -1.04 14.94 -10.17
N ASP A 70 -0.50 15.72 -9.23
CA ASP A 70 -0.64 15.48 -7.78
C ASP A 70 0.02 14.22 -7.20
N LYS A 71 1.12 13.77 -7.82
CA LYS A 71 1.94 12.66 -7.32
C LYS A 71 2.35 12.83 -5.85
N LEU A 72 2.33 11.72 -5.13
CA LEU A 72 2.83 11.58 -3.78
C LEU A 72 4.30 11.16 -3.82
N THR A 73 5.20 12.11 -3.62
CA THR A 73 6.62 11.83 -3.43
C THR A 73 6.93 11.67 -1.94
N LYS A 74 8.03 11.00 -1.60
CA LYS A 74 8.54 11.03 -0.22
C LYS A 74 9.14 12.40 0.05
N SER A 75 8.81 13.00 1.20
CA SER A 75 9.51 14.15 1.76
C SER A 75 10.20 13.68 3.05
N ASP A 76 11.52 13.86 3.14
CA ASP A 76 12.36 13.31 4.22
C ASP A 76 12.11 11.81 4.48
N ASP A 77 11.98 11.00 3.42
CA ASP A 77 11.64 9.56 3.46
C ASP A 77 10.22 9.18 3.93
N PHE A 78 9.34 10.15 4.15
CA PHE A 78 7.96 9.91 4.57
C PHE A 78 6.93 10.47 3.59
N PHE A 79 5.87 9.70 3.32
CA PHE A 79 4.75 10.12 2.47
C PHE A 79 3.78 11.05 3.21
N TYR A 80 3.63 10.90 4.53
CA TYR A 80 2.70 11.74 5.30
C TYR A 80 3.03 13.23 5.20
N LYS A 81 4.32 13.58 5.10
CA LYS A 81 4.80 14.97 4.99
C LYS A 81 4.35 15.66 3.72
N THR A 82 4.20 14.91 2.63
CA THR A 82 3.70 15.43 1.35
C THR A 82 2.22 15.81 1.39
N LEU A 83 1.49 15.38 2.42
CA LEU A 83 0.11 15.82 2.64
C LEU A 83 0.02 17.17 3.36
N GLU A 84 1.06 17.57 4.11
CA GLU A 84 1.04 18.82 4.89
C GLU A 84 1.04 20.07 3.99
N SER A 85 1.56 19.96 2.77
CA SER A 85 1.59 21.03 1.78
C SER A 85 0.41 21.05 0.81
N LYS A 86 -0.54 20.11 0.96
CA LYS A 86 -1.69 19.97 0.06
C LYS A 86 -2.96 20.57 0.65
N GLU A 87 -3.82 21.07 -0.24
CA GLU A 87 -5.15 21.58 0.12
C GLU A 87 -6.06 20.44 0.64
N GLU A 88 -6.99 20.76 1.54
CA GLU A 88 -7.89 19.76 2.14
C GLU A 88 -8.69 18.98 1.07
N SER A 89 -9.09 19.65 -0.01
CA SER A 89 -9.79 19.03 -1.13
C SER A 89 -8.93 17.97 -1.83
N GLN A 90 -7.65 18.24 -2.04
CA GLN A 90 -6.69 17.29 -2.63
C GLN A 90 -6.44 16.11 -1.69
N VAL A 91 -6.25 16.37 -0.40
CA VAL A 91 -6.07 15.31 0.61
C VAL A 91 -7.28 14.38 0.65
N LYS A 92 -8.50 14.92 0.50
CA LYS A 92 -9.73 14.11 0.43
C LYS A 92 -9.80 13.24 -0.82
N LEU A 93 -9.38 13.76 -1.98
CA LEU A 93 -9.31 12.98 -3.22
C LEU A 93 -8.29 11.86 -3.10
N ILE A 94 -7.07 12.17 -2.64
CA ILE A 94 -6.01 11.19 -2.39
C ILE A 94 -6.49 10.09 -1.44
N ARG A 95 -7.14 10.49 -0.34
CA ARG A 95 -7.73 9.55 0.63
C ARG A 95 -8.67 8.56 -0.04
N ASN A 96 -9.59 9.03 -0.87
CA ASN A 96 -10.58 8.18 -1.53
C ASN A 96 -9.90 7.26 -2.55
N SER A 97 -8.98 7.78 -3.36
CA SER A 97 -8.21 6.97 -4.32
C SER A 97 -7.41 5.85 -3.63
N LEU A 98 -6.76 6.15 -2.50
CA LEU A 98 -6.00 5.15 -1.74
C LEU A 98 -6.90 4.07 -1.10
N ILE A 99 -8.12 4.43 -0.69
CA ILE A 99 -9.12 3.43 -0.23
C ILE A 99 -9.52 2.51 -1.39
N ASP A 100 -9.87 3.07 -2.55
CA ASP A 100 -10.30 2.29 -3.71
C ASP A 100 -9.17 1.38 -4.23
N MET A 101 -7.93 1.88 -4.21
CA MET A 101 -6.74 1.10 -4.53
C MET A 101 -6.48 -0.01 -3.50
N ALA A 102 -6.67 0.25 -2.20
CA ALA A 102 -6.52 -0.77 -1.17
C ALA A 102 -7.56 -1.89 -1.33
N VAL A 103 -8.81 -1.55 -1.67
CA VAL A 103 -9.86 -2.53 -2.00
C VAL A 103 -9.46 -3.35 -3.22
N SER A 104 -9.03 -2.67 -4.29
CA SER A 104 -8.61 -3.30 -5.55
C SER A 104 -7.43 -4.25 -5.35
N LEU A 105 -6.41 -3.82 -4.59
CA LEU A 105 -5.26 -4.62 -4.24
C LEU A 105 -5.68 -5.85 -3.43
N LYS A 106 -6.56 -5.70 -2.44
CA LYS A 106 -7.08 -6.83 -1.65
C LYS A 106 -7.78 -7.86 -2.53
N LEU A 107 -8.58 -7.40 -3.51
CA LEU A 107 -9.25 -8.28 -4.46
C LEU A 107 -8.23 -8.99 -5.36
N ALA A 108 -7.23 -8.27 -5.89
CA ALA A 108 -6.17 -8.85 -6.71
C ALA A 108 -5.37 -9.92 -5.93
N MET A 109 -5.05 -9.67 -4.67
CA MET A 109 -4.32 -10.62 -3.81
C MET A 109 -5.07 -11.95 -3.59
N ARG A 110 -6.40 -11.98 -3.74
CA ARG A 110 -7.18 -13.23 -3.69
C ARG A 110 -6.95 -14.13 -4.89
N CYS A 111 -6.39 -13.61 -5.98
CA CYS A 111 -6.05 -14.38 -7.18
C CYS A 111 -4.68 -15.07 -7.08
N TYR A 112 -3.92 -14.83 -6.01
CA TYR A 112 -2.60 -15.41 -5.79
C TYR A 112 -2.62 -16.46 -4.69
N GLU A 113 -1.74 -17.46 -4.80
CA GLU A 113 -1.48 -18.42 -3.73
C GLU A 113 -0.85 -17.69 -2.54
N GLN A 114 -1.42 -17.89 -1.35
CA GLN A 114 -0.98 -17.23 -0.12
C GLN A 114 -0.13 -18.19 0.69
N VAL A 115 1.02 -17.71 1.17
CA VAL A 115 1.92 -18.46 2.05
C VAL A 115 1.94 -17.82 3.43
N ASP A 116 1.79 -18.64 4.46
CA ASP A 116 2.00 -18.21 5.84
C ASP A 116 3.48 -18.32 6.19
N ASN A 117 3.99 -17.39 6.99
CA ASN A 117 5.38 -17.37 7.45
C ASN A 117 5.66 -18.44 8.54
N SER A 118 4.88 -19.52 8.58
CA SER A 118 4.81 -20.49 9.69
C SER A 118 5.95 -21.51 9.74
N ASN A 119 6.92 -21.45 8.83
CA ASN A 119 8.07 -22.35 8.83
C ASN A 119 9.37 -21.54 8.83
N SER A 120 9.83 -21.15 10.02
CA SER A 120 11.24 -20.88 10.31
C SER A 120 11.70 -21.81 11.42
#